data_AF-A0A7X2CB08-F1
#
_entry.id   AF-A0A7X2CB08-F1
#
_cell.length_a   1.000
_cell.length_b   1.000
_cell.length_c   1.000
_cell.angle_alpha   90.00
_cell.angle_beta   90.00
_cell.angle_gamma   90.00
#
_symmetry.space_group_name_H-M   'P 1'
#
loop_
_entity.id
_entity.type
_entity.pdbx_description
1 polymer ?
#
loop_
_entity_poly.entity_id
_entity_poly.type
_entity_poly.pdbx_seq_one_letter_code
_entity_poly.pdbx_strand_id
1 'polypeptide(L)'
;MTETYNRTGPLMEATSYPEWAQQLIRDCSESKRRVVEHEIYRRMRDNTLSEKTMRIFLIGGWPVVEQFSLYMGHNLGKTRYGRH
;
A
#
# COMPACT_ATOMS: atom_id res chain seq x y z
N MET A 1 9.89 27.99 -10.29
CA MET A 1 8.82 27.40 -11.12
C MET A 1 8.44 26.08 -10.47
N THR A 2 7.20 25.91 -10.03
CA THR A 2 6.72 24.60 -9.55
C THR A 2 6.36 23.80 -10.79
N GLU A 3 7.05 22.69 -11.06
CA GLU A 3 6.66 21.80 -12.16
C GLU A 3 5.31 21.15 -11.80
N THR A 4 4.24 21.63 -12.44
CA THR A 4 2.92 21.04 -12.26
C THR A 4 2.86 19.70 -12.99
N TYR A 5 2.70 18.62 -12.24
CA TYR A 5 2.45 17.30 -12.81
C TYR A 5 0.98 17.16 -13.21
N ASN A 6 0.73 16.71 -14.45
CA ASN A 6 -0.59 16.34 -14.95
C ASN A 6 -0.50 14.97 -15.63
N ARG A 7 -1.23 13.97 -15.12
CA ARG A 7 -1.19 12.59 -15.62
C ARG A 7 -1.94 12.49 -16.95
N THR A 8 -1.28 11.97 -17.99
CA THR A 8 -1.89 11.71 -19.31
C THR A 8 -2.08 10.22 -19.62
N GLY A 9 -1.22 9.35 -19.08
CA GLY A 9 -1.30 7.90 -19.29
C GLY A 9 -2.27 7.16 -18.35
N PRO A 10 -2.41 5.83 -18.53
CA PRO A 10 -3.26 4.98 -17.70
C PRO A 10 -2.92 5.06 -16.21
N LEU A 11 -3.94 5.03 -15.34
CA LEU A 11 -3.78 5.21 -13.88
C LEU A 11 -2.85 4.17 -13.24
N MET A 12 -2.92 2.92 -13.70
CA MET A 12 -2.22 1.78 -13.09
C MET A 12 -0.87 1.45 -13.74
N GLU A 13 -0.38 2.30 -14.65
CA GLU A 13 0.90 2.11 -15.33
C GLU A 13 1.98 3.04 -14.76
N ALA A 14 3.11 2.48 -14.34
CA ALA A 14 4.23 3.26 -13.76
C ALA A 14 4.80 4.28 -14.77
N THR A 15 4.75 3.97 -16.07
CA THR A 15 5.18 4.82 -17.17
C THR A 15 4.38 6.11 -17.30
N SER A 16 3.18 6.18 -16.70
CA SER A 16 2.36 7.39 -16.67
C SER A 16 2.86 8.46 -15.70
N TYR A 17 3.91 8.17 -14.91
CA TYR A 17 4.44 9.03 -13.85
C TYR A 17 5.89 9.46 -14.13
N PRO A 18 6.40 10.53 -13.50
CA PRO A 18 7.77 11.01 -13.70
C PRO A 18 8.84 9.95 -13.38
N GLU A 19 10.03 10.10 -13.96
CA GLU A 19 11.13 9.13 -13.81
C GLU A 19 11.52 8.87 -12.35
N TRP A 20 11.52 9.89 -11.51
CA TRP A 20 11.82 9.75 -10.08
C TRP A 20 10.82 8.84 -9.36
N ALA A 21 9.53 8.89 -9.74
CA ALA A 21 8.49 8.06 -9.14
C ALA A 21 8.62 6.61 -9.62
N GLN A 22 9.03 6.41 -10.88
CA GLN A 22 9.34 5.08 -11.40
C GLN A 22 10.57 4.48 -10.72
N GLN A 23 11.61 5.29 -10.44
CA GLN A 23 12.78 4.84 -9.68
C GLN A 23 12.39 4.45 -8.25
N LEU A 24 11.54 5.23 -7.58
CA LEU A 24 11.02 4.88 -6.26
C LEU A 24 10.31 3.51 -6.24
N ILE A 25 9.50 3.22 -7.27
CA ILE A 25 8.86 1.90 -7.42
C ILE A 25 9.91 0.78 -7.53
N ARG A 26 10.98 1.00 -8.31
CA ARG A 26 12.08 0.03 -8.47
C ARG A 26 12.84 -0.18 -7.17
N ASP A 27 13.18 0.90 -6.47
CA ASP A 27 13.92 0.84 -5.20
C ASP A 27 13.14 0.08 -4.11
N CYS A 28 11.81 0.18 -4.15
CA CYS A 28 10.92 -0.50 -3.20
C CYS A 28 10.50 -1.92 -3.63
N SER A 29 10.88 -2.37 -4.84
CA SER A 29 10.35 -3.59 -5.46
C SER A 29 10.61 -4.85 -4.63
N GLU A 30 11.84 -5.05 -4.15
CA GLU A 30 12.21 -6.22 -3.37
C GLU A 30 11.52 -6.22 -1.99
N SER A 31 11.39 -5.04 -1.37
CA SER A 31 10.68 -4.90 -0.09
C SER A 31 9.19 -5.24 -0.22
N LYS A 32 8.55 -4.86 -1.34
CA LYS A 32 7.19 -5.28 -1.66
C LYS A 32 7.12 -6.78 -1.94
N ARG A 33 8.04 -7.29 -2.78
CA ARG A 33 8.07 -8.69 -3.25
C ARG A 33 8.08 -9.68 -2.10
N ARG A 34 9.00 -9.52 -1.14
CA ARG A 34 9.10 -10.43 0.02
C ARG A 34 7.87 -10.46 0.92
N VAL A 35 7.03 -9.41 0.89
CA VAL A 35 5.75 -9.38 1.60
C VAL A 35 4.68 -10.09 0.78
N VAL A 36 4.45 -9.67 -0.46
CA VAL A 36 3.34 -10.21 -1.28
C VAL A 36 3.56 -11.66 -1.72
N GLU A 37 4.80 -12.11 -1.80
CA GLU A 37 5.19 -13.51 -2.11
C GLU A 37 5.50 -14.34 -0.86
N HIS A 38 5.24 -13.79 0.34
CA HIS A 38 5.55 -14.48 1.59
C HIS A 38 4.84 -15.84 1.69
N GLU A 39 5.54 -16.85 2.21
CA GLU A 39 5.04 -18.23 2.32
C GLU A 39 3.70 -18.33 3.06
N ILE A 40 3.46 -17.46 4.04
CA ILE A 40 2.21 -17.43 4.80
C ILE A 40 0.98 -17.36 3.89
N TYR A 41 1.03 -16.57 2.82
CA TYR A 41 -0.10 -16.40 1.90
C TYR A 41 -0.29 -17.62 1.00
N ARG A 42 0.80 -18.30 0.60
CA ARG A 42 0.71 -19.59 -0.11
C ARG A 42 0.08 -20.66 0.78
N ARG A 43 0.53 -20.77 2.03
CA ARG A 43 -0.04 -21.73 2.99
C ARG A 43 -1.48 -21.43 3.35
N MET A 44 -1.84 -20.15 3.46
CA MET A 44 -3.22 -19.72 3.68
C MET A 44 -4.12 -20.08 2.50
N ARG A 45 -3.69 -19.80 1.26
CA ARG A 45 -4.38 -20.19 0.02
C ARG A 45 -4.60 -21.70 -0.05
N ASP A 46 -3.58 -22.48 0.31
CA ASP A 46 -3.60 -23.95 0.20
C ASP A 46 -4.24 -24.62 1.42
N ASN A 47 -4.80 -23.85 2.37
CA ASN A 47 -5.40 -24.34 3.61
C ASN A 47 -4.44 -25.22 4.45
N THR A 48 -3.15 -24.87 4.48
CA THR A 48 -2.09 -25.58 5.24
C THR A 48 -1.51 -24.74 6.39
N LEU A 49 -2.12 -23.58 6.67
CA LEU A 49 -1.74 -22.72 7.79
C LEU A 49 -2.34 -23.28 9.09
N SER A 50 -1.54 -23.35 10.16
CA SER A 50 -2.05 -23.84 11.45
C SER A 50 -3.11 -22.89 12.03
N GLU A 51 -4.07 -23.45 12.76
CA GLU A 51 -5.10 -22.66 13.46
C GLU A 51 -4.49 -21.60 14.39
N LYS A 52 -3.41 -21.96 15.12
CA LYS A 52 -2.68 -21.04 15.99
C LYS A 52 -2.14 -19.84 15.20
N THR A 53 -1.51 -20.09 14.06
CA THR A 53 -0.96 -19.02 13.21
C THR A 53 -2.08 -18.17 12.59
N MET A 54 -3.17 -18.80 12.15
CA MET A 54 -4.34 -18.09 11.62
C MET A 54 -4.94 -17.14 12.68
N ARG A 55 -5.08 -17.61 13.93
CA ARG A 55 -5.55 -16.76 15.04
C ARG A 55 -4.65 -15.55 15.26
N ILE A 56 -3.32 -15.74 15.27
CA ILE A 56 -2.36 -14.64 15.41
C ILE A 56 -2.50 -13.65 14.25
N PHE A 57 -2.61 -14.14 13.01
CA PHE A 57 -2.76 -13.29 11.83
C PHE A 57 -4.02 -12.41 11.92
N LEU A 58 -5.17 -12.99 12.26
CA LEU A 58 -6.44 -12.27 12.36
C LEU A 58 -6.44 -11.26 13.52
N ILE A 59 -6.01 -11.67 14.72
CA ILE A 59 -5.97 -10.77 15.88
C ILE A 59 -4.94 -9.65 15.68
N GLY A 60 -3.77 -9.99 15.16
CA GLY A 60 -2.69 -9.03 14.95
C GLY A 60 -2.98 -8.04 13.82
N GLY A 61 -3.70 -8.46 12.78
CA GLY A 61 -4.10 -7.59 11.66
C GLY A 61 -5.30 -6.69 11.99
N TRP A 62 -6.12 -7.06 12.97
CA TRP A 62 -7.37 -6.36 13.27
C TRP A 62 -7.20 -4.86 13.57
N PRO A 63 -6.23 -4.39 14.37
CA PRO A 63 -6.08 -2.96 14.64
C PRO A 63 -5.86 -2.12 13.38
N VAL A 64 -5.13 -2.65 12.38
CA VAL A 64 -4.93 -1.94 11.11
C VAL A 64 -6.22 -1.89 10.30
N VAL A 65 -6.98 -2.99 10.27
CA VAL A 65 -8.29 -3.04 9.59
C VAL A 65 -9.27 -2.05 10.23
N GLU A 66 -9.36 -2.04 11.56
CA GLU A 66 -10.25 -1.17 12.32
C GLU A 66 -9.91 0.32 12.14
N GLN A 67 -8.62 0.66 12.17
CA GLN A 67 -8.17 2.06 12.19
C GLN A 67 -7.85 2.64 10.81
N PHE A 68 -7.99 1.88 9.72
CA PHE A 68 -7.57 2.34 8.39
C PHE A 68 -8.22 3.66 7.99
N SER A 69 -9.51 3.84 8.31
CA SER A 69 -10.24 5.08 8.07
C SER A 69 -9.78 6.24 8.95
N LEU A 70 -9.31 5.97 10.17
CA LEU A 70 -8.75 6.99 11.06
C LEU A 70 -7.44 7.56 10.51
N TYR A 71 -6.58 6.71 9.92
CA TYR A 71 -5.38 7.19 9.22
C TYR A 71 -5.73 8.13 8.07
N MET A 72 -6.79 7.79 7.30
CA MET A 72 -7.31 8.66 6.24
C MET A 72 -7.86 9.97 6.80
N GLY A 73 -8.59 9.93 7.92
CA GLY A 73 -9.11 11.11 8.61
C GLY A 73 -8.00 12.05 9.09
N HIS A 74 -6.91 11.50 9.66
CA HIS A 74 -5.74 12.30 10.04
C HIS A 74 -5.07 12.96 8.83
N ASN A 75 -4.98 12.28 7.69
CA ASN A 75 -4.45 12.89 6.47
C ASN A 75 -5.37 13.97 5.92
N LEU A 76 -6.70 13.77 5.97
CA LEU A 76 -7.68 14.78 5.57
C LEU A 76 -7.53 16.06 6.41
N GLY A 77 -7.32 15.94 7.72
CA GLY A 77 -7.09 17.08 8.62
C GLY A 77 -5.84 17.92 8.30
N LYS A 78 -4.89 17.38 7.52
CA LYS A 78 -3.70 18.12 7.03
C LYS A 78 -4.01 19.00 5.82
N THR A 79 -5.12 18.76 5.14
CA THR A 79 -5.53 19.55 3.98
C THR A 79 -6.21 20.86 4.41
N ARG A 80 -6.35 21.81 3.48
CA ARG A 80 -7.13 23.04 3.65
C ARG A 80 -8.14 23.12 2.52
N TYR A 81 -9.39 23.33 2.87
CA TYR A 81 -10.45 23.57 1.88
C TYR A 81 -10.31 24.98 1.28
N GLY A 82 -10.41 25.10 -0.05
CA GLY A 82 -10.64 26.37 -0.73
C GLY A 82 -9.46 27.36 -0.81
N ARG A 83 -8.20 26.91 -0.74
CA ARG A 83 -7.04 27.76 -1.10
C ARG A 83 -6.30 27.20 -2.31
N HIS A 84 -6.46 27.89 -3.44
CA HIS A 84 -5.51 27.91 -4.54
C HIS A 84 -4.53 29.07 -4.31
#